data_AF-A0A933BP10-F1
#
_entry.id   AF-A0A933BP10-F1
#
_cell.length_a   1.000
_cell.length_b   1.000
_cell.length_c   1.000
_cell.angle_alpha   90.00
_cell.angle_beta   90.00
_cell.angle_gamma   90.00
#
_symmetry.space_group_name_H-M   'P 1'
#
loop_
_entity.id
_entity.type
_entity.pdbx_description
1 polymer ?
#
loop_
_entity_poly.entity_id
_entity_poly.type
_entity_poly.pdbx_seq_one_letter_code
_entity_poly.pdbx_strand_id
1 'polypeptide(L)'
;MTRSAKALMACFLIFLVSHLLIKVFDPDTWLHLHVGRFILHNGFIPSVNTFSFTEPGHPWMPHEWLSQVIFYLTYSGFGVPGLTILRASVFLAAFLILYRAIHEPGWETLEIAGLALAAHAIAVANRISDRPEMFSALFFSSYYYILNRWRRDGTRWIWLIPFMQAFWINMHGYFLFGLIFLFLFWYGEFGLPERAFWGSRRSRELLAVAGAGVAACLLNPHFHHGLVQAISVAATIGDARIAEWRPPYFSFSGFWTTGWDDPRKALILVSTLSFVLNYRKAAATRWFLWGVFLLAFLQSRRNVLFFSLVAIPVTISNFRQTLEGRTRWTLSGPLAGITPRRLGVFLELALAAVLLFGTYDMASGRFFADHLFAQPGVGISKVFYPEGIQQFVKEAGLEGPGFNNYGIGNYVMWRFPDMKVFMDGRNLEAYSEDFINFYHKVKSGRIPLPELLGRYKLRFFLINHQIDAGGASSLVKMLDKDKNWKLAYVDNAWVVFVPARKTGKLVVGSLDEEQVGPWNRRELAWRHYQMCSIWSRLERKKSALEECRKSLDLDPDFNRARQQLKSLENDARLTPPV
;
A
#
# COMPACT_ATOMS: atom_id res chain seq x y z
N MET A 1 -16.82 -26.76 -13.03
CA MET A 1 -17.53 -26.00 -11.99
C MET A 1 -19.02 -26.30 -12.02
N THR A 2 -19.57 -26.66 -10.86
CA THR A 2 -21.01 -26.80 -10.63
C THR A 2 -21.73 -25.44 -10.75
N ARG A 3 -23.07 -25.43 -10.77
CA ARG A 3 -23.85 -24.17 -10.74
C ARG A 3 -23.55 -23.34 -9.47
N SER A 4 -23.42 -24.00 -8.31
CA SER A 4 -23.09 -23.32 -7.06
C SER A 4 -21.67 -22.74 -7.07
N ALA A 5 -20.68 -23.47 -7.58
CA ALA A 5 -19.31 -22.97 -7.71
C ALA A 5 -19.22 -21.76 -8.66
N LYS A 6 -20.01 -21.72 -9.74
CA LYS A 6 -20.10 -20.53 -10.61
C LYS A 6 -20.71 -19.33 -9.89
N ALA A 7 -21.76 -19.52 -9.11
CA ALA A 7 -22.38 -18.44 -8.33
C ALA A 7 -21.40 -17.91 -7.27
N LEU A 8 -20.72 -18.79 -6.56
CA LEU A 8 -19.72 -18.44 -5.56
C LEU A 8 -18.52 -17.69 -6.18
N MET A 9 -18.07 -18.12 -7.36
CA MET A 9 -17.05 -17.41 -8.13
C MET A 9 -17.52 -16.01 -8.53
N ALA A 10 -18.79 -15.85 -8.95
CA ALA A 10 -19.34 -14.54 -9.24
C ALA A 10 -19.35 -13.63 -7.99
N CYS A 11 -19.75 -14.15 -6.82
CA CYS A 11 -19.66 -13.43 -5.55
C CYS A 11 -18.21 -13.01 -5.23
N PHE A 12 -17.24 -13.90 -5.46
CA PHE A 12 -15.83 -13.60 -5.27
C PHE A 12 -15.31 -12.53 -6.22
N LEU A 13 -15.70 -12.56 -7.50
CA LEU A 13 -15.29 -11.54 -8.45
C LEU A 13 -15.87 -10.16 -8.09
N ILE A 14 -17.13 -10.11 -7.65
CA ILE A 14 -17.76 -8.88 -7.16
C ILE A 14 -17.01 -8.36 -5.91
N PHE A 15 -16.74 -9.25 -4.96
CA PHE A 15 -15.95 -8.93 -3.76
C PHE A 15 -14.55 -8.41 -4.12
N LEU A 16 -13.84 -9.09 -5.02
CA LEU A 16 -12.50 -8.68 -5.43
C LEU A 16 -12.54 -7.31 -6.11
N VAL A 17 -13.47 -7.08 -7.04
CA VAL A 17 -13.61 -5.79 -7.72
C VAL A 17 -13.93 -4.67 -6.73
N SER A 18 -14.76 -4.91 -5.71
CA SER A 18 -15.04 -3.87 -4.69
C SER A 18 -13.79 -3.49 -3.88
N HIS A 19 -12.88 -4.42 -3.64
CA HIS A 19 -11.59 -4.16 -2.98
C HIS A 19 -10.58 -3.49 -3.91
N LEU A 20 -10.76 -3.62 -5.23
CA LEU A 20 -9.86 -3.05 -6.24
C LEU A 20 -10.30 -1.66 -6.71
N LEU A 21 -11.58 -1.31 -6.58
CA LEU A 21 -12.13 0.01 -6.91
C LEU A 21 -12.07 0.95 -5.71
N ILE A 22 -10.86 1.43 -5.45
CA ILE A 22 -10.54 2.41 -4.41
C ILE A 22 -10.00 3.68 -5.07
N LYS A 23 -10.46 4.86 -4.66
CA LYS A 23 -9.92 6.12 -5.17
C LYS A 23 -8.42 6.25 -4.88
N VAL A 24 -7.69 6.92 -5.76
CA VAL A 24 -6.26 7.20 -5.61
C VAL A 24 -6.05 8.07 -4.38
N PHE A 25 -5.35 7.53 -3.39
CA PHE A 25 -4.99 8.23 -2.15
C PHE A 25 -3.49 8.21 -1.88
N ASP A 26 -2.75 7.26 -2.46
CA ASP A 26 -1.34 7.03 -2.17
C ASP A 26 -0.47 8.22 -2.62
N PRO A 27 0.35 8.81 -1.72
CA PRO A 27 1.19 9.95 -2.06
C PRO A 27 2.23 9.68 -3.14
N ASP A 28 2.72 8.45 -3.27
CA ASP A 28 3.79 8.11 -4.22
C ASP A 28 3.28 8.02 -5.65
N THR A 29 1.96 7.86 -5.85
CA THR A 29 1.32 7.89 -7.18
C THR A 29 1.78 9.09 -8.00
N TRP A 30 1.86 10.26 -7.36
CA TRP A 30 2.20 11.52 -8.00
C TRP A 30 3.66 11.59 -8.44
N LEU A 31 4.57 10.95 -7.68
CA LEU A 31 5.96 10.79 -8.11
C LEU A 31 6.01 9.98 -9.40
N HIS A 32 5.33 8.83 -9.42
CA HIS A 32 5.36 7.96 -10.60
C HIS A 32 4.85 8.67 -11.86
N LEU A 33 3.76 9.44 -11.74
CA LEU A 33 3.24 10.25 -12.84
C LEU A 33 4.23 11.33 -13.29
N HIS A 34 4.85 12.04 -12.34
CA HIS A 34 5.79 13.11 -12.66
C HIS A 34 7.04 12.58 -13.35
N VAL A 35 7.58 11.46 -12.89
CA VAL A 35 8.78 10.84 -13.51
C VAL A 35 8.44 10.29 -14.89
N GLY A 36 7.29 9.63 -15.05
CA GLY A 36 6.83 9.17 -16.36
C GLY A 36 6.67 10.33 -17.35
N ARG A 37 6.09 11.46 -16.91
CA ARG A 37 6.00 12.69 -17.69
C ARG A 37 7.37 13.21 -18.09
N PHE A 38 8.31 13.26 -17.14
CA PHE A 38 9.67 13.72 -17.38
C PHE A 38 10.37 12.87 -18.44
N ILE A 39 10.32 11.53 -18.31
CA ILE A 39 10.98 10.61 -19.23
C ILE A 39 10.44 10.78 -20.66
N LEU A 40 9.11 10.81 -20.83
CA LEU A 40 8.52 10.95 -22.16
C LEU A 40 8.77 12.32 -22.79
N HIS A 41 8.80 13.38 -21.99
CA HIS A 41 9.03 14.73 -22.49
C HIS A 41 10.50 15.00 -22.85
N ASN A 42 11.44 14.48 -22.04
CA ASN A 42 12.87 14.78 -22.20
C ASN A 42 13.63 13.70 -22.97
N GLY A 43 13.08 12.50 -23.11
CA GLY A 43 13.71 11.39 -23.85
C GLY A 43 14.81 10.65 -23.09
N PHE A 44 14.98 10.89 -21.79
CA PHE A 44 15.96 10.19 -20.95
C PHE A 44 15.48 10.00 -19.51
N ILE A 45 16.12 9.06 -18.81
CA ILE A 45 15.85 8.74 -17.41
C ILE A 45 16.67 9.67 -16.50
N PRO A 46 16.06 10.37 -15.52
CA PRO A 46 16.80 11.28 -14.65
C PRO A 46 17.84 10.51 -13.80
N SER A 47 19.03 11.10 -13.66
CA SER A 47 20.17 10.51 -12.93
C SER A 47 20.54 11.23 -11.63
N VAL A 48 19.86 12.35 -11.34
CA VAL A 48 20.06 13.16 -10.15
C VAL A 48 18.72 13.66 -9.61
N ASN A 49 18.69 14.19 -8.39
CA ASN A 49 17.51 14.71 -7.72
C ASN A 49 16.99 16.04 -8.33
N THR A 50 16.55 16.02 -9.60
CA THR A 50 16.19 17.23 -10.36
C THR A 50 14.99 18.00 -9.78
N PHE A 51 14.10 17.30 -9.09
CA PHE A 51 12.81 17.81 -8.62
C PHE A 51 12.90 18.55 -7.28
N SER A 52 13.99 18.35 -6.54
CA SER A 52 14.24 19.04 -5.28
C SER A 52 15.20 20.20 -5.48
N PHE A 53 15.00 21.29 -4.72
CA PHE A 53 15.97 22.39 -4.68
C PHE A 53 16.94 22.29 -3.50
N THR A 54 16.74 21.36 -2.57
CA THR A 54 17.57 21.24 -1.36
C THR A 54 18.82 20.39 -1.59
N GLU A 55 18.72 19.31 -2.36
CA GLU A 55 19.87 18.50 -2.81
C GLU A 55 19.80 18.16 -4.32
N PRO A 56 19.77 19.16 -5.21
CA PRO A 56 19.52 18.95 -6.64
C PRO A 56 20.55 18.07 -7.37
N GLY A 57 21.76 17.99 -6.82
CA GLY A 57 22.87 17.20 -7.37
C GLY A 57 23.00 15.78 -6.80
N HIS A 58 22.14 15.38 -5.86
CA HIS A 58 22.22 14.05 -5.28
C HIS A 58 21.95 12.98 -6.35
N PRO A 59 22.82 11.97 -6.51
CA PRO A 59 22.60 10.88 -7.45
C PRO A 59 21.28 10.17 -7.17
N TRP A 60 20.51 9.92 -8.21
CA TRP A 60 19.25 9.18 -8.08
C TRP A 60 19.01 8.37 -9.33
N MET A 61 18.61 7.11 -9.13
CA MET A 61 18.35 6.17 -10.21
C MET A 61 16.94 5.61 -10.05
N PRO A 62 15.97 6.05 -10.86
CA PRO A 62 14.59 5.56 -10.80
C PRO A 62 14.54 4.13 -11.35
N HIS A 63 14.61 3.16 -10.45
CA HIS A 63 14.60 1.75 -10.77
C HIS A 63 13.25 1.22 -11.29
N GLU A 64 12.18 2.03 -11.21
CA GLU A 64 10.81 1.70 -11.61
C GLU A 64 10.35 2.45 -12.87
N TRP A 65 11.29 2.97 -13.66
CA TRP A 65 11.04 3.90 -14.78
C TRP A 65 9.97 3.40 -15.76
N LEU A 66 9.92 2.09 -16.08
CA LEU A 66 8.98 1.56 -17.05
C LEU A 66 7.54 1.61 -16.51
N SER A 67 7.36 1.29 -15.24
CA SER A 67 6.06 1.43 -14.56
C SER A 67 5.61 2.88 -14.51
N GLN A 68 6.55 3.81 -14.26
CA GLN A 68 6.27 5.24 -14.23
C GLN A 68 5.81 5.76 -15.60
N VAL A 69 6.44 5.31 -16.69
CA VAL A 69 5.99 5.59 -18.06
C VAL A 69 4.58 5.04 -18.31
N ILE A 70 4.30 3.79 -17.94
CA ILE A 70 2.96 3.18 -18.10
C ILE A 70 1.89 3.95 -17.32
N PHE A 71 2.19 4.37 -16.08
CA PHE A 71 1.27 5.18 -15.29
C PHE A 71 0.99 6.53 -15.96
N TYR A 72 2.01 7.24 -16.42
CA TYR A 72 1.81 8.53 -17.06
C TYR A 72 1.05 8.40 -18.39
N LEU A 73 1.35 7.40 -19.22
CA LEU A 73 0.59 7.12 -20.44
C LEU A 73 -0.88 6.84 -20.14
N THR A 74 -1.15 6.00 -19.13
CA THR A 74 -2.52 5.70 -18.69
C THR A 74 -3.25 6.96 -18.21
N TYR A 75 -2.58 7.78 -17.41
CA TYR A 75 -3.11 9.05 -16.94
C TYR A 75 -3.36 10.03 -18.08
N SER A 76 -2.46 10.12 -19.07
CA SER A 76 -2.63 11.03 -20.21
C SER A 76 -3.82 10.67 -21.10
N GLY A 77 -4.17 9.39 -21.21
CA GLY A 77 -5.32 8.93 -21.99
C GLY A 77 -6.65 8.96 -21.24
N PHE A 78 -6.64 8.63 -19.94
CA PHE A 78 -7.86 8.34 -19.17
C PHE A 78 -7.96 9.09 -17.83
N GLY A 79 -7.01 9.97 -17.52
CA GLY A 79 -6.93 10.68 -16.24
C GLY A 79 -6.72 9.76 -15.04
N VAL A 80 -7.02 10.28 -13.85
CA VAL A 80 -6.96 9.52 -12.58
C VAL A 80 -7.85 8.25 -12.61
N PRO A 81 -9.06 8.27 -13.20
CA PRO A 81 -9.85 7.05 -13.36
C PRO A 81 -9.13 5.90 -14.06
N GLY A 82 -8.32 6.21 -15.07
CA GLY A 82 -7.49 5.23 -15.77
C GLY A 82 -6.52 4.48 -14.86
N LEU A 83 -5.95 5.17 -13.87
CA LEU A 83 -5.02 4.56 -12.91
C LEU A 83 -5.72 3.54 -12.02
N THR A 84 -6.92 3.87 -11.53
CA THR A 84 -7.75 2.95 -10.75
C THR A 84 -8.10 1.71 -11.58
N ILE A 85 -8.49 1.89 -12.86
CA ILE A 85 -8.84 0.79 -13.77
C ILE A 85 -7.60 -0.06 -14.08
N LEU A 86 -6.44 0.55 -14.31
CA LEU A 86 -5.18 -0.17 -14.54
C LEU A 86 -4.85 -1.04 -13.32
N ARG A 87 -4.84 -0.46 -12.11
CA ARG A 87 -4.59 -1.20 -10.87
C ARG A 87 -5.57 -2.36 -10.71
N ALA A 88 -6.86 -2.11 -10.89
CA ALA A 88 -7.88 -3.16 -10.78
C ALA A 88 -7.67 -4.27 -11.82
N SER A 89 -7.32 -3.93 -13.06
CA SER A 89 -7.08 -4.89 -14.13
C SER A 89 -5.85 -5.76 -13.86
N VAL A 90 -4.75 -5.15 -13.40
CA VAL A 90 -3.50 -5.86 -13.08
C VAL A 90 -3.68 -6.82 -11.92
N PHE A 91 -4.30 -6.37 -10.81
CA PHE A 91 -4.57 -7.27 -9.69
C PHE A 91 -5.59 -8.34 -10.04
N LEU A 92 -6.67 -8.01 -10.77
CA LEU A 92 -7.65 -9.00 -11.22
C LEU A 92 -6.96 -10.08 -12.06
N ALA A 93 -6.10 -9.69 -13.01
CA ALA A 93 -5.31 -10.64 -13.78
C ALA A 93 -4.40 -11.51 -12.89
N ALA A 94 -3.71 -10.91 -11.91
CA ALA A 94 -2.87 -11.62 -10.96
C ALA A 94 -3.66 -12.68 -10.15
N PHE A 95 -4.86 -12.34 -9.67
CA PHE A 95 -5.73 -13.26 -8.94
C PHE A 95 -6.32 -14.35 -9.83
N LEU A 96 -6.71 -14.04 -11.08
CA LEU A 96 -7.22 -15.02 -12.03
C LEU A 96 -6.13 -16.03 -12.45
N ILE A 97 -4.90 -15.56 -12.65
CA ILE A 97 -3.75 -16.43 -12.94
C ILE A 97 -3.46 -17.32 -11.72
N LEU A 98 -3.49 -16.76 -10.51
CA LEU A 98 -3.31 -17.52 -9.29
C LEU A 98 -4.41 -18.57 -9.11
N TYR A 99 -5.67 -18.22 -9.35
CA TYR A 99 -6.79 -19.16 -9.35
C TYR A 99 -6.54 -20.31 -10.32
N ARG A 100 -6.11 -20.01 -11.56
CA ARG A 100 -5.74 -21.07 -12.52
C ARG A 100 -4.56 -21.93 -12.09
N ALA A 101 -3.67 -21.42 -11.24
CA ALA A 101 -2.53 -22.18 -10.73
C ALA A 101 -2.92 -23.21 -9.65
N ILE A 102 -4.02 -22.95 -8.94
CA ILE A 102 -4.48 -23.77 -7.80
C ILE A 102 -5.73 -24.61 -8.13
N HIS A 103 -6.48 -24.22 -9.16
CA HIS A 103 -7.79 -24.76 -9.46
C HIS A 103 -7.75 -26.27 -9.74
N GLU A 104 -8.50 -27.01 -8.94
CA GLU A 104 -8.89 -28.39 -9.22
C GLU A 104 -10.39 -28.58 -9.00
N PRO A 105 -11.09 -29.36 -9.84
CA PRO A 105 -12.50 -29.65 -9.66
C PRO A 105 -12.80 -30.26 -8.28
N GLY A 106 -13.83 -29.76 -7.60
CA GLY A 106 -14.25 -30.22 -6.28
C GLY A 106 -13.63 -29.45 -5.11
N TRP A 107 -12.68 -28.54 -5.38
CA TRP A 107 -11.99 -27.72 -4.39
C TRP A 107 -12.37 -26.24 -4.45
N GLU A 108 -13.34 -25.86 -5.30
CA GLU A 108 -13.63 -24.46 -5.62
C GLU A 108 -13.94 -23.60 -4.38
N THR A 109 -14.68 -24.13 -3.41
CA THR A 109 -15.05 -23.39 -2.19
C THR A 109 -13.82 -23.02 -1.35
N LEU A 110 -12.87 -23.96 -1.19
CA LEU A 110 -11.63 -23.72 -0.46
C LEU A 110 -10.71 -22.75 -1.22
N GLU A 111 -10.63 -22.90 -2.54
CA GLU A 111 -9.87 -22.01 -3.41
C GLU A 111 -10.37 -20.57 -3.33
N ILE A 112 -11.69 -20.38 -3.44
CA ILE A 112 -12.33 -19.07 -3.35
C ILE A 112 -12.16 -18.47 -1.95
N ALA A 113 -12.34 -19.26 -0.89
CA ALA A 113 -12.11 -18.79 0.49
C ALA A 113 -10.67 -18.31 0.70
N GLY A 114 -9.69 -19.07 0.21
CA GLY A 114 -8.29 -18.70 0.30
C GLY A 114 -7.98 -17.40 -0.46
N LEU A 115 -8.45 -17.29 -1.71
CA LEU A 115 -8.24 -16.08 -2.51
C LEU A 115 -8.92 -14.85 -1.91
N ALA A 116 -10.12 -15.01 -1.34
CA ALA A 116 -10.82 -13.94 -0.64
C ALA A 116 -10.05 -13.47 0.61
N LEU A 117 -9.51 -14.41 1.39
CA LEU A 117 -8.66 -14.10 2.55
C LEU A 117 -7.40 -13.33 2.13
N ALA A 118 -6.74 -13.75 1.05
CA ALA A 118 -5.59 -13.01 0.51
C ALA A 118 -5.96 -11.60 0.07
N ALA A 119 -7.02 -11.43 -0.73
CA ALA A 119 -7.48 -10.12 -1.19
C ALA A 119 -7.78 -9.19 -0.01
N HIS A 120 -8.46 -9.71 1.02
CA HIS A 120 -8.79 -8.93 2.21
C HIS A 120 -7.55 -8.57 3.05
N ALA A 121 -6.62 -9.51 3.24
CA ALA A 121 -5.36 -9.26 3.96
C ALA A 121 -4.50 -8.18 3.27
N ILE A 122 -4.46 -8.18 1.94
CA ILE A 122 -3.75 -7.19 1.12
C ILE A 122 -4.45 -5.82 1.22
N ALA A 123 -5.78 -5.78 1.17
CA ALA A 123 -6.56 -4.56 1.31
C ALA A 123 -6.37 -3.91 2.68
N VAL A 124 -6.49 -4.67 3.77
CA VAL A 124 -6.26 -4.20 5.16
C VAL A 124 -4.83 -3.65 5.34
N ALA A 125 -3.87 -4.18 4.61
CA ALA A 125 -2.50 -3.69 4.64
C ALA A 125 -2.25 -2.43 3.77
N ASN A 126 -3.29 -1.87 3.14
CA ASN A 126 -3.19 -0.76 2.19
C ASN A 126 -2.16 -1.05 1.08
N ARG A 127 -2.14 -2.30 0.56
CA ARG A 127 -1.26 -2.73 -0.53
C ARG A 127 -1.95 -2.81 -1.88
N ILE A 128 -3.25 -2.54 -1.93
CA ILE A 128 -3.97 -2.26 -3.17
C ILE A 128 -3.82 -0.76 -3.45
N SER A 129 -2.64 -0.35 -3.91
CA SER A 129 -2.32 1.05 -4.20
C SER A 129 -1.81 1.23 -5.63
N ASP A 130 -1.84 2.47 -6.11
CA ASP A 130 -1.42 2.85 -7.47
C ASP A 130 0.11 2.95 -7.59
N ARG A 131 0.80 1.87 -7.18
CA ARG A 131 2.26 1.74 -7.12
C ARG A 131 2.78 0.65 -8.06
N PRO A 132 4.04 0.72 -8.52
CA PRO A 132 4.61 -0.31 -9.39
C PRO A 132 4.62 -1.72 -8.79
N GLU A 133 4.50 -1.84 -7.46
CA GLU A 133 4.27 -3.10 -6.74
C GLU A 133 3.13 -3.95 -7.33
N MET A 134 2.08 -3.34 -7.91
CA MET A 134 0.97 -4.07 -8.56
C MET A 134 1.46 -4.99 -9.70
N PHE A 135 2.46 -4.54 -10.48
CA PHE A 135 3.01 -5.35 -11.58
C PHE A 135 3.82 -6.53 -11.05
N SER A 136 4.47 -6.35 -9.89
CA SER A 136 5.13 -7.46 -9.21
C SER A 136 4.13 -8.53 -8.79
N ALA A 137 2.92 -8.18 -8.34
CA ALA A 137 1.88 -9.18 -8.05
C ALA A 137 1.52 -10.02 -9.29
N LEU A 138 1.40 -9.37 -10.45
CA LEU A 138 1.12 -10.04 -11.72
C LEU A 138 2.24 -11.00 -12.14
N PHE A 139 3.49 -10.53 -12.12
CA PHE A 139 4.64 -11.38 -12.42
C PHE A 139 4.75 -12.52 -11.42
N PHE A 140 4.56 -12.26 -10.14
CA PHE A 140 4.64 -13.26 -9.09
C PHE A 140 3.61 -14.40 -9.27
N SER A 141 2.34 -14.06 -9.50
CA SER A 141 1.31 -15.07 -9.81
C SER A 141 1.61 -15.84 -11.08
N SER A 142 2.17 -15.16 -12.09
CA SER A 142 2.54 -15.77 -13.37
C SER A 142 3.73 -16.72 -13.24
N TYR A 143 4.76 -16.37 -12.47
CA TYR A 143 5.89 -17.23 -12.12
C TYR A 143 5.38 -18.47 -11.40
N TYR A 144 4.55 -18.30 -10.36
CA TYR A 144 3.98 -19.42 -9.63
C TYR A 144 3.19 -20.36 -10.56
N TYR A 145 2.32 -19.80 -11.42
CA TYR A 145 1.54 -20.56 -12.39
C TYR A 145 2.43 -21.35 -13.37
N ILE A 146 3.40 -20.69 -14.01
CA ILE A 146 4.29 -21.29 -15.01
C ILE A 146 5.14 -22.39 -14.38
N LEU A 147 5.75 -22.13 -13.22
CA LEU A 147 6.61 -23.09 -12.53
C LEU A 147 5.83 -24.29 -12.01
N ASN A 148 4.61 -24.08 -11.48
CA ASN A 148 3.76 -25.18 -11.05
C ASN A 148 3.30 -26.04 -12.25
N ARG A 149 2.95 -25.40 -13.37
CA ARG A 149 2.60 -26.10 -14.61
C ARG A 149 3.78 -26.89 -15.14
N TRP A 150 4.96 -26.29 -15.22
CA TRP A 150 6.18 -26.96 -15.66
C TRP A 150 6.52 -28.18 -14.79
N ARG A 151 6.35 -28.09 -13.46
CA ARG A 151 6.52 -29.24 -12.57
C ARG A 151 5.53 -30.37 -12.91
N ARG A 152 4.27 -30.03 -13.17
CA ARG A 152 3.18 -30.98 -13.46
C ARG A 152 3.31 -31.63 -14.84
N ASP A 153 3.50 -30.85 -15.90
CA ASP A 153 3.37 -31.30 -17.30
C ASP A 153 4.62 -31.03 -18.18
N GLY A 154 5.64 -30.34 -17.67
CA GLY A 154 6.84 -29.99 -18.43
C GLY A 154 6.62 -28.91 -19.50
N THR A 155 5.64 -28.01 -19.30
CA THR A 155 5.33 -26.94 -20.26
C THR A 155 6.57 -26.13 -20.70
N ARG A 156 6.63 -25.78 -21.97
CA ARG A 156 7.65 -24.87 -22.53
C ARG A 156 7.46 -23.41 -22.11
N TRP A 157 6.35 -23.08 -21.43
CA TRP A 157 6.08 -21.72 -20.95
C TRP A 157 7.12 -21.24 -19.93
N ILE A 158 7.91 -22.15 -19.34
CA ILE A 158 9.05 -21.79 -18.49
C ILE A 158 10.04 -20.85 -19.19
N TRP A 159 10.15 -20.92 -20.52
CA TRP A 159 11.01 -20.04 -21.31
C TRP A 159 10.46 -18.62 -21.49
N LEU A 160 9.24 -18.33 -21.01
CA LEU A 160 8.74 -16.95 -20.89
C LEU A 160 9.34 -16.23 -19.68
N ILE A 161 9.85 -16.95 -18.69
CA ILE A 161 10.38 -16.38 -17.45
C ILE A 161 11.51 -15.37 -17.70
N PRO A 162 12.53 -15.62 -18.55
CA PRO A 162 13.57 -14.63 -18.81
C PRO A 162 13.02 -13.33 -19.41
N PHE A 163 12.03 -13.42 -20.29
CA PHE A 163 11.37 -12.23 -20.84
C PHE A 163 10.61 -11.46 -19.76
N MET A 164 9.85 -12.17 -18.92
CA MET A 164 9.17 -11.56 -17.79
C MET A 164 10.16 -10.90 -16.83
N GLN A 165 11.30 -11.52 -16.57
CA GLN A 165 12.37 -10.99 -15.73
C GLN A 165 12.96 -9.69 -16.31
N ALA A 166 13.16 -9.63 -17.64
CA ALA A 166 13.62 -8.44 -18.35
C ALA A 166 12.64 -7.26 -18.22
N PHE A 167 11.34 -7.52 -18.23
CA PHE A 167 10.35 -6.47 -17.93
C PHE A 167 10.36 -6.12 -16.44
N TRP A 168 10.38 -7.13 -15.56
CA TRP A 168 10.24 -6.94 -14.12
C TRP A 168 11.36 -6.09 -13.51
N ILE A 169 12.61 -6.29 -13.93
CA ILE A 169 13.77 -5.47 -13.48
C ILE A 169 13.62 -3.97 -13.79
N ASN A 170 12.83 -3.62 -14.80
CA ASN A 170 12.56 -2.23 -15.17
C ASN A 170 11.29 -1.67 -14.53
N MET A 171 10.48 -2.53 -13.90
CA MET A 171 9.18 -2.17 -13.37
C MET A 171 9.16 -2.02 -11.86
N HIS A 172 9.85 -2.89 -11.11
CA HIS A 172 9.83 -2.85 -9.64
C HIS A 172 10.97 -3.69 -9.02
N GLY A 173 11.49 -3.28 -7.86
CA GLY A 173 12.61 -3.94 -7.16
C GLY A 173 12.34 -5.39 -6.69
N TYR A 174 11.09 -5.85 -6.67
CA TYR A 174 10.74 -7.24 -6.31
C TYR A 174 11.04 -8.27 -7.41
N PHE A 175 11.66 -7.88 -8.52
CA PHE A 175 12.17 -8.84 -9.50
C PHE A 175 13.10 -9.91 -8.87
N LEU A 176 13.74 -9.58 -7.74
CA LEU A 176 14.53 -10.51 -6.93
C LEU A 176 13.69 -11.72 -6.47
N PHE A 177 12.39 -11.54 -6.21
CA PHE A 177 11.50 -12.65 -5.87
C PHE A 177 11.32 -13.64 -7.03
N GLY A 178 11.42 -13.19 -8.28
CA GLY A 178 11.45 -14.07 -9.44
C GLY A 178 12.68 -15.00 -9.43
N LEU A 179 13.86 -14.46 -9.09
CA LEU A 179 15.09 -15.25 -8.95
C LEU A 179 15.01 -16.21 -7.76
N ILE A 180 14.47 -15.74 -6.62
CA ILE A 180 14.22 -16.59 -5.46
C ILE A 180 13.26 -17.72 -5.82
N PHE A 181 12.20 -17.47 -6.58
CA PHE A 181 11.30 -18.53 -7.05
C PHE A 181 12.02 -19.62 -7.82
N LEU A 182 12.87 -19.24 -8.79
CA LEU A 182 13.64 -20.20 -9.57
C LEU A 182 14.57 -21.03 -8.69
N PHE A 183 15.25 -20.39 -7.74
CA PHE A 183 16.08 -21.07 -6.76
C PHE A 183 15.27 -22.02 -5.86
N LEU A 184 14.14 -21.57 -5.30
CA LEU A 184 13.32 -22.39 -4.40
C LEU A 184 12.64 -23.56 -5.11
N PHE A 185 12.24 -23.38 -6.37
CA PHE A 185 11.72 -24.48 -7.19
C PHE A 185 12.82 -25.48 -7.54
N TRP A 186 14.04 -25.03 -7.83
CA TRP A 186 15.18 -25.91 -8.07
C TRP A 186 15.60 -26.65 -6.80
N TYR A 187 15.73 -25.93 -5.68
CA TYR A 187 16.14 -26.46 -4.39
C TYR A 187 15.06 -27.34 -3.76
N GLY A 188 13.78 -27.02 -3.93
CA GLY A 188 12.68 -27.81 -3.38
C GLY A 188 12.57 -29.23 -3.96
N GLU A 189 13.22 -29.50 -5.09
CA GLU A 189 13.38 -30.85 -5.64
C GLU A 189 14.44 -31.69 -4.90
N PHE A 190 15.27 -31.11 -3.99
CA PHE A 190 16.19 -31.86 -3.11
C PHE A 190 15.46 -32.89 -2.24
N GLY A 191 14.17 -32.67 -1.94
CA GLY A 191 13.37 -33.60 -1.15
C GLY A 191 12.93 -34.87 -1.91
N LEU A 192 13.27 -35.00 -3.20
CA LEU A 192 13.10 -36.23 -3.98
C LEU A 192 14.33 -37.14 -3.83
N PRO A 193 14.19 -38.48 -3.95
CA PRO A 193 15.31 -39.42 -3.81
C PRO A 193 16.53 -39.02 -4.66
N GLU A 194 17.68 -38.85 -3.97
CA GLU A 194 18.94 -38.16 -4.37
C GLU A 194 19.50 -38.44 -5.78
N ARG A 195 19.14 -39.55 -6.44
CA ARG A 195 19.79 -39.98 -7.69
C ARG A 195 19.03 -39.65 -8.98
N ALA A 196 17.80 -39.12 -8.91
CA ALA A 196 16.95 -38.95 -10.09
C ALA A 196 17.00 -37.56 -10.75
N PHE A 197 17.38 -36.50 -10.03
CA PHE A 197 17.24 -35.13 -10.51
C PHE A 197 18.55 -34.39 -10.78
N TRP A 198 19.62 -34.61 -10.00
CA TRP A 198 20.93 -34.03 -10.25
C TRP A 198 21.46 -34.53 -11.61
N GLY A 199 21.52 -33.63 -12.60
CA GLY A 199 21.86 -33.97 -14.00
C GLY A 199 20.65 -34.27 -14.91
N SER A 200 19.43 -34.33 -14.37
CA SER A 200 18.22 -34.53 -15.17
C SER A 200 18.02 -33.39 -16.17
N ARG A 201 17.30 -33.69 -17.27
CA ARG A 201 16.93 -32.68 -18.27
C ARG A 201 16.17 -31.51 -17.65
N ARG A 202 15.29 -31.78 -16.68
CA ARG A 202 14.48 -30.76 -15.99
C ARG A 202 15.34 -29.87 -15.09
N SER A 203 16.30 -30.43 -14.35
CA SER A 203 17.23 -29.62 -13.54
C SER A 203 18.05 -28.68 -14.41
N ARG A 204 18.59 -29.20 -15.52
CA ARG A 204 19.35 -28.40 -16.50
C ARG A 204 18.51 -27.32 -17.16
N GLU A 205 17.26 -27.62 -17.50
CA GLU A 205 16.33 -26.63 -18.06
C GLU A 205 16.04 -25.51 -17.05
N LEU A 206 15.77 -25.84 -15.79
CA LEU A 206 15.51 -24.84 -14.76
C LEU A 206 16.75 -23.99 -14.44
N LEU A 207 17.95 -24.59 -14.41
CA LEU A 207 19.21 -23.86 -14.28
C LEU A 207 19.49 -22.96 -15.50
N ALA A 208 19.18 -23.42 -16.71
CA ALA A 208 19.30 -22.60 -17.92
C ALA A 208 18.33 -21.42 -17.89
N VAL A 209 17.09 -21.63 -17.46
CA VAL A 209 16.10 -20.56 -17.27
C VAL A 209 16.54 -19.60 -16.16
N ALA A 210 17.10 -20.11 -15.06
CA ALA A 210 17.65 -19.28 -13.99
C ALA A 210 18.82 -18.41 -14.47
N GLY A 211 19.77 -19.00 -15.20
CA GLY A 211 20.88 -18.28 -15.82
C GLY A 211 20.40 -17.23 -16.82
N ALA A 212 19.45 -17.58 -17.68
CA ALA A 212 18.81 -16.64 -18.61
C ALA A 212 18.03 -15.54 -17.89
N GLY A 213 17.38 -15.83 -16.77
CA GLY A 213 16.71 -14.85 -15.92
C GLY A 213 17.69 -13.85 -15.29
N VAL A 214 18.82 -14.34 -14.74
CA VAL A 214 19.89 -13.47 -14.24
C VAL A 214 20.46 -12.60 -15.35
N ALA A 215 20.71 -13.17 -16.54
CA ALA A 215 21.17 -12.41 -17.70
C ALA A 215 20.13 -11.38 -18.16
N ALA A 216 18.84 -11.71 -18.11
CA ALA A 216 17.75 -10.80 -18.43
C ALA A 216 17.69 -9.59 -17.49
N CYS A 217 18.12 -9.70 -16.23
CA CYS A 217 18.25 -8.55 -15.33
C CYS A 217 19.28 -7.51 -15.82
N LEU A 218 20.17 -7.87 -16.75
CA LEU A 218 21.10 -6.93 -17.38
C LEU A 218 20.41 -6.04 -18.43
N LEU A 219 19.19 -6.37 -18.85
CA LEU A 219 18.36 -5.54 -19.73
C LEU A 219 17.71 -4.37 -18.96
N ASN A 220 18.48 -3.71 -18.11
CA ASN A 220 18.13 -2.48 -17.42
C ASN A 220 18.96 -1.33 -18.03
N PRO A 221 18.42 -0.10 -18.17
CA PRO A 221 19.18 1.05 -18.68
C PRO A 221 20.49 1.32 -17.96
N HIS A 222 20.58 0.92 -16.69
CA HIS A 222 21.76 1.05 -15.85
C HIS A 222 22.57 -0.26 -15.73
N PHE A 223 22.27 -1.26 -16.57
CA PHE A 223 22.94 -2.55 -16.65
C PHE A 223 23.11 -3.19 -15.26
N HIS A 224 24.32 -3.60 -14.90
CA HIS A 224 24.62 -4.22 -13.61
C HIS A 224 24.38 -3.29 -12.40
N HIS A 225 24.44 -1.97 -12.56
CA HIS A 225 24.18 -1.04 -11.46
C HIS A 225 22.72 -1.13 -10.99
N GLY A 226 21.77 -1.40 -11.89
CA GLY A 226 20.37 -1.60 -11.52
C GLY A 226 20.18 -2.80 -10.59
N LEU A 227 20.89 -3.90 -10.84
CA LEU A 227 20.88 -5.09 -9.99
C LEU A 227 21.50 -4.77 -8.61
N VAL A 228 22.66 -4.12 -8.59
CA VAL A 228 23.37 -3.77 -7.35
C VAL A 228 22.52 -2.82 -6.49
N GLN A 229 21.89 -1.81 -7.10
CA GLN A 229 21.03 -0.86 -6.38
C GLN A 229 19.82 -1.56 -5.77
N ALA A 230 19.15 -2.45 -6.50
CA ALA A 230 18.00 -3.16 -5.96
C ALA A 230 18.38 -4.04 -4.76
N ILE A 231 19.54 -4.68 -4.80
CA ILE A 231 20.08 -5.45 -3.68
C ILE A 231 20.43 -4.53 -2.50
N SER A 232 21.05 -3.38 -2.75
CA SER A 232 21.40 -2.43 -1.68
C SER A 232 20.15 -1.85 -1.01
N VAL A 233 19.15 -1.47 -1.80
CA VAL A 233 17.85 -1.01 -1.27
C VAL A 233 17.19 -2.11 -0.45
N ALA A 234 17.16 -3.35 -0.95
CA ALA A 234 16.64 -4.49 -0.20
C ALA A 234 17.39 -4.74 1.13
N ALA A 235 18.71 -4.56 1.16
CA ALA A 235 19.52 -4.69 2.36
C ALA A 235 19.26 -3.57 3.39
N THR A 236 18.84 -2.39 2.94
CA THR A 236 18.42 -1.28 3.82
C THR A 236 16.98 -1.41 4.35
N ILE A 237 16.21 -2.40 3.87
CA ILE A 237 14.85 -2.69 4.38
C ILE A 237 14.97 -3.14 5.85
N GLY A 238 14.56 -2.24 6.74
CA GLY A 238 14.76 -2.35 8.18
C GLY A 238 14.91 -0.98 8.86
N ASP A 239 15.07 0.09 8.09
CA ASP A 239 15.01 1.46 8.62
C ASP A 239 13.68 1.71 9.34
N ALA A 240 13.76 1.81 10.66
CA ALA A 240 12.61 2.02 11.53
C ALA A 240 11.91 3.38 11.28
N ARG A 241 12.48 4.30 10.51
CA ARG A 241 11.86 5.59 10.15
C ARG A 241 10.65 5.43 9.21
N ILE A 242 10.62 4.41 8.36
CA ILE A 242 9.50 4.17 7.44
C ILE A 242 8.53 3.16 8.04
N ALA A 243 7.29 3.58 8.30
CA ALA A 243 6.31 2.74 9.00
C ALA A 243 6.00 1.43 8.26
N GLU A 244 5.97 1.42 6.93
CA GLU A 244 5.72 0.21 6.13
C GLU A 244 6.88 -0.79 6.12
N TRP A 245 8.10 -0.38 6.47
CA TRP A 245 9.26 -1.26 6.51
C TRP A 245 9.37 -2.06 7.79
N ARG A 246 8.61 -1.65 8.82
CA ARG A 246 8.60 -2.28 10.13
C ARG A 246 7.94 -3.68 10.10
N PRO A 247 8.33 -4.57 11.02
CA PRO A 247 7.61 -5.81 11.28
C PRO A 247 6.10 -5.57 11.52
N PRO A 248 5.21 -6.47 11.07
CA PRO A 248 3.77 -6.35 11.29
C PRO A 248 3.39 -6.40 12.78
N TYR A 249 4.19 -7.13 13.57
CA TYR A 249 4.04 -7.26 15.01
C TYR A 249 5.38 -6.91 15.65
N PHE A 250 5.45 -5.75 16.31
CA PHE A 250 6.68 -5.23 16.94
C PHE A 250 7.23 -6.14 18.04
N SER A 251 6.39 -7.02 18.58
CA SER A 251 6.73 -8.00 19.60
C SER A 251 5.77 -9.19 19.50
N PHE A 252 6.13 -10.31 20.14
CA PHE A 252 5.20 -11.43 20.34
C PHE A 252 3.91 -10.94 21.03
N SER A 253 4.00 -10.07 22.05
CA SER A 253 2.83 -9.46 22.67
C SER A 253 2.00 -8.62 21.69
N GLY A 254 2.64 -7.89 20.78
CA GLY A 254 1.98 -7.10 19.74
C GLY A 254 1.07 -7.93 18.82
N PHE A 255 1.42 -9.19 18.58
CA PHE A 255 0.57 -10.14 17.86
C PHE A 255 -0.69 -10.49 18.64
N TRP A 256 -0.63 -10.62 19.97
CA TRP A 256 -1.80 -10.96 20.78
C TRP A 256 -2.63 -9.74 21.19
N THR A 257 -2.06 -8.53 21.18
CA THR A 257 -2.75 -7.28 21.56
C THR A 257 -3.42 -6.56 20.38
N THR A 258 -3.00 -6.81 19.14
CA THR A 258 -3.80 -6.39 17.98
C THR A 258 -5.11 -7.18 17.97
N GLY A 259 -6.19 -6.61 17.45
CA GLY A 259 -7.48 -7.30 17.37
C GLY A 259 -7.40 -8.67 16.67
N TRP A 260 -8.25 -9.59 17.09
CA TRP A 260 -8.36 -10.94 16.50
C TRP A 260 -8.99 -10.96 15.10
N ASP A 261 -9.58 -9.84 14.72
CA ASP A 261 -10.17 -9.53 13.42
C ASP A 261 -9.13 -9.26 12.31
N ASP A 262 -7.83 -9.17 12.63
CA ASP A 262 -6.77 -8.96 11.63
C ASP A 262 -6.61 -10.19 10.68
N PRO A 263 -6.99 -10.09 9.39
CA PRO A 263 -6.95 -11.20 8.45
C PRO A 263 -5.53 -11.74 8.20
N ARG A 264 -4.49 -10.95 8.49
CA ARG A 264 -3.09 -11.39 8.33
C ARG A 264 -2.73 -12.46 9.37
N LYS A 265 -3.35 -12.42 10.56
CA LYS A 265 -3.20 -13.48 11.57
C LYS A 265 -3.88 -14.75 11.11
N ALA A 266 -5.10 -14.65 10.58
CA ALA A 266 -5.80 -15.79 10.02
C ALA A 266 -4.98 -16.44 8.89
N LEU A 267 -4.35 -15.64 8.03
CA LEU A 267 -3.45 -16.14 6.98
C LEU A 267 -2.26 -16.92 7.55
N ILE A 268 -1.56 -16.39 8.56
CA ILE A 268 -0.46 -17.11 9.24
C ILE A 268 -0.99 -18.40 9.90
N LEU A 269 -2.06 -18.32 10.68
CA LEU A 269 -2.57 -19.44 11.47
C LEU A 269 -3.10 -20.58 10.59
N VAL A 270 -3.91 -20.27 9.57
CA VAL A 270 -4.47 -21.27 8.66
C VAL A 270 -3.38 -21.92 7.81
N SER A 271 -2.43 -21.13 7.30
CA SER A 271 -1.31 -21.68 6.53
C SER A 271 -0.39 -22.54 7.39
N THR A 272 -0.10 -22.14 8.62
CA THR A 272 0.66 -22.95 9.60
C THR A 272 -0.07 -24.24 9.93
N LEU A 273 -1.38 -24.18 10.21
CA LEU A 273 -2.21 -25.35 10.49
C LEU A 273 -2.18 -26.35 9.33
N SER A 274 -2.20 -25.86 8.08
CA SER A 274 -2.11 -26.71 6.91
C SER A 274 -0.83 -27.56 6.90
N PHE A 275 0.30 -27.01 7.38
CA PHE A 275 1.55 -27.75 7.52
C PHE A 275 1.53 -28.68 8.71
N VAL A 276 1.00 -28.27 9.86
CA VAL A 276 0.86 -29.17 11.03
C VAL A 276 0.06 -30.41 10.67
N LEU A 277 -1.03 -30.26 9.91
CA LEU A 277 -1.86 -31.38 9.47
C LEU A 277 -1.20 -32.21 8.36
N ASN A 278 -0.36 -31.59 7.53
CA ASN A 278 0.27 -32.22 6.38
C ASN A 278 1.78 -32.49 6.55
N TYR A 279 2.32 -32.43 7.77
CA TYR A 279 3.77 -32.28 7.99
C TYR A 279 4.61 -33.41 7.38
N ARG A 280 4.07 -34.64 7.35
CA ARG A 280 4.75 -35.81 6.77
C ARG A 280 4.71 -35.88 5.25
N LYS A 281 3.75 -35.22 4.60
CA LYS A 281 3.50 -35.33 3.16
C LYS A 281 3.78 -34.03 2.40
N ALA A 282 3.97 -32.93 3.12
CA ALA A 282 4.27 -31.63 2.55
C ALA A 282 5.62 -31.68 1.82
N ALA A 283 5.61 -31.28 0.55
CA ALA A 283 6.82 -31.23 -0.27
C ALA A 283 7.78 -30.16 0.28
N ALA A 284 9.09 -30.41 0.18
CA ALA A 284 10.12 -29.47 0.64
C ALA A 284 9.97 -28.08 0.00
N THR A 285 9.66 -28.01 -1.31
CA THR A 285 9.37 -26.75 -2.01
C THR A 285 8.29 -25.92 -1.31
N ARG A 286 7.23 -26.56 -0.78
CA ARG A 286 6.14 -25.85 -0.10
C ARG A 286 6.62 -25.24 1.21
N TRP A 287 7.39 -25.99 2.01
CA TRP A 287 8.00 -25.49 3.24
C TRP A 287 8.90 -24.29 2.97
N PHE A 288 9.76 -24.38 1.96
CA PHE A 288 10.69 -23.29 1.64
C PHE A 288 9.99 -22.06 1.09
N LEU A 289 9.03 -22.23 0.15
CA LEU A 289 8.23 -21.11 -0.34
C LEU A 289 7.49 -20.42 0.81
N TRP A 290 6.76 -21.18 1.62
CA TRP A 290 6.03 -20.60 2.74
C TRP A 290 6.96 -19.94 3.76
N GLY A 291 8.05 -20.61 4.14
CA GLY A 291 8.99 -20.11 5.14
C GLY A 291 9.70 -18.83 4.71
N VAL A 292 10.23 -18.78 3.48
CA VAL A 292 10.93 -17.59 2.96
C VAL A 292 10.00 -16.39 2.88
N PHE A 293 8.78 -16.56 2.36
CA PHE A 293 7.84 -15.45 2.24
C PHE A 293 7.17 -15.08 3.57
N LEU A 294 7.02 -16.02 4.51
CA LEU A 294 6.63 -15.71 5.89
C LEU A 294 7.70 -14.85 6.56
N LEU A 295 8.97 -15.24 6.48
CA LEU A 295 10.08 -14.47 7.04
C LEU A 295 10.15 -13.08 6.41
N ALA A 296 10.00 -12.97 5.08
CA ALA A 296 9.93 -11.68 4.41
C ALA A 296 8.78 -10.80 4.93
N PHE A 297 7.60 -11.37 5.18
CA PHE A 297 6.46 -10.67 5.78
C PHE A 297 6.70 -10.27 7.24
N LEU A 298 7.31 -11.14 8.05
CA LEU A 298 7.63 -10.85 9.44
C LEU A 298 8.73 -9.79 9.57
N GLN A 299 9.68 -9.74 8.63
CA GLN A 299 10.68 -8.68 8.56
C GLN A 299 10.04 -7.34 8.16
N SER A 300 9.08 -7.37 7.24
CA SER A 300 8.47 -6.15 6.71
C SER A 300 7.01 -6.34 6.35
N ARG A 301 6.11 -5.59 6.99
CA ARG A 301 4.66 -5.72 6.77
C ARG A 301 4.22 -5.46 5.33
N ARG A 302 5.02 -4.72 4.54
CA ARG A 302 4.77 -4.52 3.11
C ARG A 302 4.77 -5.83 2.31
N ASN A 303 5.52 -6.85 2.74
CA ASN A 303 5.64 -8.12 2.03
C ASN A 303 4.42 -9.05 2.21
N VAL A 304 3.37 -8.59 2.92
CA VAL A 304 2.10 -9.33 3.07
C VAL A 304 1.47 -9.69 1.73
N LEU A 305 1.65 -8.84 0.71
CA LEU A 305 1.20 -9.11 -0.65
C LEU A 305 1.74 -10.45 -1.17
N PHE A 306 3.06 -10.61 -1.16
CA PHE A 306 3.71 -11.81 -1.68
C PHE A 306 3.52 -13.02 -0.77
N PHE A 307 3.51 -12.82 0.55
CA PHE A 307 3.16 -13.89 1.47
C PHE A 307 1.75 -14.42 1.21
N SER A 308 0.78 -13.54 0.94
CA SER A 308 -0.60 -13.95 0.64
C SER A 308 -0.68 -14.75 -0.67
N LEU A 309 0.04 -14.33 -1.71
CA LEU A 309 0.08 -15.02 -3.01
C LEU A 309 0.78 -16.41 -2.94
N VAL A 310 1.63 -16.66 -1.93
CA VAL A 310 2.26 -17.99 -1.71
C VAL A 310 1.50 -18.84 -0.70
N ALA A 311 1.11 -18.24 0.42
CA ALA A 311 0.48 -18.94 1.53
C ALA A 311 -0.82 -19.63 1.07
N ILE A 312 -1.62 -18.98 0.22
CA ILE A 312 -2.88 -19.55 -0.26
C ILE A 312 -2.67 -20.82 -1.10
N PRO A 313 -1.90 -20.81 -2.20
CA PRO A 313 -1.63 -22.03 -2.96
C PRO A 313 -1.04 -23.17 -2.13
N VAL A 314 -0.11 -22.85 -1.22
CA VAL A 314 0.51 -23.83 -0.34
C VAL A 314 -0.51 -24.45 0.61
N THR A 315 -1.33 -23.62 1.25
CA THR A 315 -2.39 -24.02 2.18
C THR A 315 -3.39 -24.94 1.50
N ILE A 316 -3.87 -24.55 0.31
CA ILE A 316 -4.83 -25.34 -0.46
C ILE A 316 -4.23 -26.69 -0.85
N SER A 317 -2.98 -26.70 -1.32
CA SER A 317 -2.29 -27.94 -1.69
C SER A 317 -2.10 -28.88 -0.48
N ASN A 318 -1.79 -28.33 0.70
CA ASN A 318 -1.66 -29.08 1.94
C ASN A 318 -3.00 -29.68 2.40
N PHE A 319 -4.06 -28.88 2.40
CA PHE A 319 -5.39 -29.37 2.76
C PHE A 319 -5.89 -30.43 1.79
N ARG A 320 -5.73 -30.20 0.48
CA ARG A 320 -6.08 -31.16 -0.57
C ARG A 320 -5.42 -32.52 -0.32
N GLN A 321 -4.09 -32.55 -0.17
CA GLN A 321 -3.34 -33.78 0.08
C GLN A 321 -3.71 -34.47 1.41
N THR A 322 -4.12 -33.71 2.42
CA THR A 322 -4.54 -34.24 3.73
C THR A 322 -5.93 -34.89 3.64
N LEU A 323 -6.84 -34.24 2.93
CA LEU A 323 -8.26 -34.58 2.88
C LEU A 323 -8.59 -35.62 1.79
N GLU A 324 -7.88 -35.64 0.66
CA GLU A 324 -8.03 -36.67 -0.38
C GLU A 324 -7.71 -38.08 0.14
N GLY A 325 -6.90 -38.20 1.20
CA GLY A 325 -6.62 -39.46 1.87
C GLY A 325 -7.63 -39.87 2.96
N ARG A 326 -8.67 -39.06 3.23
CA ARG A 326 -9.61 -39.27 4.34
C ARG A 326 -11.06 -39.09 3.87
N THR A 327 -11.51 -39.95 2.96
CA THR A 327 -12.83 -39.89 2.32
C THR A 327 -14.02 -40.30 3.19
N ARG A 328 -13.82 -40.70 4.46
CA ARG A 328 -14.91 -41.00 5.40
C ARG A 328 -14.65 -40.40 6.77
N TRP A 329 -14.95 -39.11 6.92
CA TRP A 329 -15.25 -38.57 8.24
C TRP A 329 -16.68 -38.96 8.60
N THR A 330 -16.85 -40.02 9.39
CA THR A 330 -18.08 -40.19 10.16
C THR A 330 -18.01 -39.24 11.33
N LEU A 331 -18.73 -38.11 11.24
CA LEU A 331 -18.94 -37.22 12.37
C LEU A 331 -19.63 -38.03 13.49
N SER A 332 -18.97 -38.20 14.63
CA SER A 332 -19.54 -38.84 15.82
C SER A 332 -20.09 -37.78 16.79
N GLY A 333 -21.08 -38.15 17.60
CA GLY A 333 -21.72 -37.24 18.57
C GLY A 333 -22.87 -36.40 17.98
N PRO A 334 -23.17 -35.19 18.52
CA PRO A 334 -24.34 -34.37 18.15
C PRO A 334 -24.40 -33.98 16.66
N LEU A 335 -23.29 -34.11 15.93
CA LEU A 335 -23.14 -33.77 14.52
C LEU A 335 -23.33 -34.98 13.58
N ALA A 336 -23.64 -36.17 14.10
CA ALA A 336 -23.78 -37.41 13.33
C ALA A 336 -24.90 -37.37 12.26
N GLY A 337 -25.88 -36.47 12.40
CA GLY A 337 -26.95 -36.27 11.40
C GLY A 337 -26.59 -35.33 10.24
N ILE A 338 -25.43 -34.68 10.26
CA ILE A 338 -25.01 -33.74 9.22
C ILE A 338 -24.27 -34.51 8.13
N THR A 339 -24.92 -34.67 6.96
CA THR A 339 -24.25 -35.24 5.80
C THR A 339 -23.15 -34.30 5.29
N PRO A 340 -22.02 -34.81 4.75
CA PRO A 340 -20.96 -33.98 4.16
C PRO A 340 -21.48 -33.00 3.10
N ARG A 341 -22.54 -33.39 2.38
CA ARG A 341 -23.24 -32.53 1.42
C ARG A 341 -23.94 -31.34 2.08
N ARG A 342 -24.63 -31.53 3.20
CA ARG A 342 -25.28 -30.44 3.95
C ARG A 342 -24.23 -29.48 4.53
N LEU A 343 -23.13 -30.02 5.05
CA LEU A 343 -22.00 -29.20 5.52
C LEU A 343 -21.38 -28.40 4.38
N GLY A 344 -21.14 -29.02 3.21
CA GLY A 344 -20.60 -28.32 2.03
C GLY A 344 -21.48 -27.16 1.57
N VAL A 345 -22.81 -27.37 1.47
CA VAL A 345 -23.76 -26.30 1.13
C VAL A 345 -23.77 -25.19 2.18
N PHE A 346 -23.75 -25.54 3.47
CA PHE A 346 -23.66 -24.55 4.55
C PHE A 346 -22.40 -23.70 4.44
N LEU A 347 -21.24 -24.32 4.20
CA LEU A 347 -19.96 -23.60 4.02
C LEU A 347 -19.97 -22.71 2.78
N GLU A 348 -20.54 -23.16 1.67
CA GLU A 348 -20.72 -22.35 0.46
C GLU A 348 -21.60 -21.12 0.72
N LEU A 349 -22.74 -21.29 1.42
CA LEU A 349 -23.64 -20.19 1.77
C LEU A 349 -23.02 -19.23 2.78
N ALA A 350 -22.31 -19.76 3.79
CA ALA A 350 -21.59 -18.94 4.76
C ALA A 350 -20.51 -18.11 4.08
N LEU A 351 -19.73 -18.71 3.17
CA LEU A 351 -18.73 -17.99 2.41
C LEU A 351 -19.37 -16.95 1.49
N ALA A 352 -20.45 -17.27 0.78
CA ALA A 352 -21.18 -16.30 -0.03
C ALA A 352 -21.68 -15.12 0.81
N ALA A 353 -22.21 -15.38 2.01
CA ALA A 353 -22.64 -14.32 2.94
C ALA A 353 -21.47 -13.44 3.38
N VAL A 354 -20.30 -14.02 3.70
CA VAL A 354 -19.09 -13.28 4.05
C VAL A 354 -18.61 -12.42 2.86
N LEU A 355 -18.61 -12.96 1.64
CA LEU A 355 -18.22 -12.21 0.43
C LEU A 355 -19.19 -11.06 0.15
N LEU A 356 -20.50 -11.29 0.26
CA LEU A 356 -21.50 -10.24 0.06
C LEU A 356 -21.44 -9.17 1.15
N PHE A 357 -21.25 -9.56 2.41
CA PHE A 357 -21.08 -8.63 3.51
C PHE A 357 -19.79 -7.80 3.35
N GLY A 358 -18.66 -8.42 3.03
CA GLY A 358 -17.41 -7.71 2.78
C GLY A 358 -17.49 -6.79 1.54
N THR A 359 -18.26 -7.19 0.52
CA THR A 359 -18.56 -6.31 -0.62
C THR A 359 -19.34 -5.08 -0.17
N TYR A 360 -20.40 -5.27 0.62
CA TYR A 360 -21.20 -4.18 1.17
C TYR A 360 -20.38 -3.26 2.06
N ASP A 361 -19.52 -3.82 2.92
CA ASP A 361 -18.67 -3.05 3.84
C ASP A 361 -17.67 -2.15 3.10
N MET A 362 -17.05 -2.67 2.03
CA MET A 362 -16.17 -1.89 1.13
C MET A 362 -16.94 -0.84 0.34
N ALA A 363 -18.03 -1.25 -0.34
CA ALA A 363 -18.78 -0.39 -1.24
C ALA A 363 -19.54 0.73 -0.50
N SER A 364 -19.98 0.49 0.72
CA SER A 364 -20.63 1.49 1.58
C SER A 364 -19.65 2.49 2.19
N GLY A 365 -18.35 2.28 2.05
CA GLY A 365 -17.32 3.11 2.67
C GLY A 365 -17.11 2.84 4.16
N ARG A 366 -17.89 1.93 4.76
CA ARG A 366 -17.81 1.58 6.20
C ARG A 366 -16.43 1.07 6.59
N PHE A 367 -15.88 0.16 5.79
CA PHE A 367 -14.52 -0.34 6.00
C PHE A 367 -13.49 0.79 6.16
N PHE A 368 -13.61 1.80 5.30
CA PHE A 368 -12.70 2.94 5.25
C PHE A 368 -12.99 4.00 6.31
N ALA A 369 -14.18 4.02 6.91
CA ALA A 369 -14.48 4.93 8.00
C ALA A 369 -13.58 4.69 9.22
N ASP A 370 -13.18 3.43 9.44
CA ASP A 370 -12.26 3.04 10.52
C ASP A 370 -10.78 3.02 10.08
N HIS A 371 -10.53 2.83 8.78
CA HIS A 371 -9.19 2.71 8.20
C HIS A 371 -8.71 3.96 7.43
N LEU A 372 -9.52 5.01 7.36
CA LEU A 372 -9.26 6.45 7.19
C LEU A 372 -8.33 6.94 6.05
N PHE A 373 -7.90 6.08 5.14
CA PHE A 373 -6.98 6.47 4.06
C PHE A 373 -7.61 6.41 2.66
N ALA A 374 -8.76 5.78 2.49
CA ALA A 374 -9.28 5.42 1.17
C ALA A 374 -10.79 5.67 1.04
N GLN A 375 -11.28 5.78 -0.19
CA GLN A 375 -12.70 5.88 -0.51
C GLN A 375 -13.03 4.84 -1.57
N PRO A 376 -14.21 4.19 -1.53
CA PRO A 376 -14.61 3.33 -2.64
C PRO A 376 -14.84 4.17 -3.91
N GLY A 377 -14.64 3.52 -5.05
CA GLY A 377 -14.87 4.09 -6.36
C GLY A 377 -13.59 4.46 -7.10
N VAL A 378 -13.74 5.39 -8.03
CA VAL A 378 -12.74 5.74 -9.04
C VAL A 378 -12.42 7.23 -8.93
N GLY A 379 -11.19 7.61 -9.29
CA GLY A 379 -10.72 9.00 -9.25
C GLY A 379 -9.88 9.31 -8.03
N ILE A 380 -9.69 10.60 -7.72
CA ILE A 380 -8.82 11.07 -6.64
C ILE A 380 -9.59 11.13 -5.30
N SER A 381 -8.91 10.78 -4.20
CA SER A 381 -9.44 10.98 -2.85
C SER A 381 -9.41 12.46 -2.48
N LYS A 382 -10.60 13.07 -2.35
CA LYS A 382 -10.75 14.48 -1.92
C LYS A 382 -10.40 14.69 -0.44
N VAL A 383 -10.32 13.62 0.35
CA VAL A 383 -9.94 13.69 1.78
C VAL A 383 -8.48 14.15 1.94
N PHE A 384 -7.59 13.64 1.09
CA PHE A 384 -6.15 13.93 1.12
C PHE A 384 -5.76 15.06 0.17
N TYR A 385 -6.47 15.18 -0.94
CA TYR A 385 -6.19 16.13 -2.01
C TYR A 385 -7.41 17.04 -2.26
N PRO A 386 -7.77 17.89 -1.29
CA PRO A 386 -8.83 18.88 -1.50
C PRO A 386 -8.46 19.83 -2.65
N GLU A 387 -9.46 20.33 -3.38
CA GLU A 387 -9.24 21.20 -4.54
C GLU A 387 -8.87 22.64 -4.10
N GLY A 388 -9.36 23.08 -2.94
CA GLY A 388 -9.21 24.45 -2.44
C GLY A 388 -7.76 24.91 -2.28
N ILE A 389 -6.84 24.02 -1.87
CA ILE A 389 -5.42 24.37 -1.75
C ILE A 389 -4.81 24.76 -3.10
N GLN A 390 -5.26 24.13 -4.19
CA GLN A 390 -4.73 24.39 -5.52
C GLN A 390 -5.15 25.78 -6.02
N GLN A 391 -6.42 26.12 -5.79
CA GLN A 391 -6.95 27.45 -6.09
C GLN A 391 -6.21 28.51 -5.28
N PHE A 392 -6.03 28.29 -3.97
CA PHE A 392 -5.31 29.22 -3.10
C PHE A 392 -3.86 29.44 -3.54
N VAL A 393 -3.10 28.37 -3.84
CA VAL A 393 -1.71 28.48 -4.29
C VAL A 393 -1.60 29.32 -5.55
N LYS A 394 -2.53 29.14 -6.50
CA LYS A 394 -2.59 29.89 -7.75
C LYS A 394 -2.96 31.36 -7.53
N GLU A 395 -4.01 31.64 -6.76
CA GLU A 395 -4.49 33.00 -6.50
C GLU A 395 -3.52 33.83 -5.66
N ALA A 396 -2.86 33.20 -4.69
CA ALA A 396 -1.85 33.85 -3.86
C ALA A 396 -0.50 34.05 -4.59
N GLY A 397 -0.35 33.52 -5.81
CA GLY A 397 0.89 33.64 -6.60
C GLY A 397 2.10 33.09 -5.85
N LEU A 398 1.95 31.94 -5.18
CA LEU A 398 3.06 31.33 -4.45
C LEU A 398 4.07 30.78 -5.45
N GLU A 399 5.31 31.28 -5.39
CA GLU A 399 6.38 30.91 -6.32
C GLU A 399 7.75 30.92 -5.65
N GLY A 400 8.64 30.08 -6.15
CA GLY A 400 10.01 29.91 -5.65
C GLY A 400 10.11 28.90 -4.49
N PRO A 401 11.22 28.92 -3.72
CA PRO A 401 11.49 27.90 -2.72
C PRO A 401 10.48 27.97 -1.57
N GLY A 402 9.65 26.95 -1.45
CA GLY A 402 8.72 26.74 -0.34
C GLY A 402 9.12 25.53 0.48
N PHE A 403 8.74 25.51 1.75
CA PHE A 403 8.81 24.29 2.54
C PHE A 403 7.58 23.43 2.28
N ASN A 404 7.79 22.13 2.10
CA ASN A 404 6.73 21.13 2.10
C ASN A 404 7.17 19.94 2.96
N ASN A 405 6.22 19.24 3.58
CA ASN A 405 6.54 18.02 4.30
C ASN A 405 6.68 16.82 3.36
N TYR A 406 7.58 15.90 3.74
CA TYR A 406 7.93 14.64 3.09
C TYR A 406 6.73 13.94 2.45
N GLY A 407 5.67 13.70 3.22
CA GLY A 407 4.53 12.90 2.78
C GLY A 407 3.71 13.50 1.64
N ILE A 408 3.92 14.77 1.26
CA ILE A 408 3.20 15.44 0.17
C ILE A 408 4.09 16.04 -0.91
N GLY A 409 5.42 15.91 -0.80
CA GLY A 409 6.33 16.44 -1.82
C GLY A 409 6.00 15.92 -3.22
N ASN A 410 5.71 14.62 -3.33
CA ASN A 410 5.29 13.97 -4.56
C ASN A 410 4.03 14.62 -5.18
N TYR A 411 3.04 14.97 -4.36
CA TYR A 411 1.84 15.66 -4.84
C TYR A 411 2.15 17.10 -5.27
N VAL A 412 2.96 17.83 -4.50
CA VAL A 412 3.35 19.21 -4.80
C VAL A 412 4.09 19.28 -6.15
N MET A 413 5.08 18.41 -6.38
CA MET A 413 5.81 18.39 -7.66
C MET A 413 4.92 18.04 -8.85
N TRP A 414 3.92 17.17 -8.66
CA TRP A 414 3.00 16.84 -9.74
C TRP A 414 2.04 17.98 -10.05
N ARG A 415 1.41 18.54 -9.00
CA ARG A 415 0.32 19.50 -9.14
C ARG A 415 0.80 20.92 -9.42
N PHE A 416 1.98 21.28 -8.92
CA PHE A 416 2.62 22.57 -9.09
C PHE A 416 3.96 22.36 -9.80
N PRO A 417 3.97 22.10 -11.13
CA PRO A 417 5.18 21.70 -11.86
C PRO A 417 6.31 22.73 -11.81
N ASP A 418 5.98 24.01 -11.62
CA ASP A 418 6.95 25.10 -11.52
C ASP A 418 7.60 25.20 -10.12
N MET A 419 7.10 24.42 -9.15
CA MET A 419 7.65 24.36 -7.80
C MET A 419 8.57 23.16 -7.62
N LYS A 420 9.85 23.44 -7.35
CA LYS A 420 10.74 22.43 -6.78
C LYS A 420 10.39 22.22 -5.31
N VAL A 421 10.48 20.97 -4.87
CA VAL A 421 10.12 20.56 -3.51
C VAL A 421 11.30 20.71 -2.54
N PHE A 422 10.98 20.90 -1.25
CA PHE A 422 11.95 20.86 -0.17
C PHE A 422 12.41 19.43 0.14
N MET A 423 11.46 18.50 0.20
CA MET A 423 11.68 17.07 0.35
C MET A 423 10.50 16.29 -0.24
N ASP A 424 10.71 15.06 -0.68
CA ASP A 424 9.68 14.17 -1.21
C ASP A 424 9.91 12.69 -0.82
N GLY A 425 9.04 11.81 -1.30
CA GLY A 425 8.94 10.41 -0.87
C GLY A 425 10.12 9.50 -1.22
N ARG A 426 11.13 9.99 -1.95
CA ARG A 426 12.28 9.18 -2.38
C ARG A 426 13.31 8.87 -1.27
N ASN A 427 13.25 9.57 -0.13
CA ASN A 427 14.10 9.29 1.05
C ASN A 427 15.58 9.08 0.67
N LEU A 428 16.25 8.03 1.19
CA LEU A 428 17.67 7.70 0.91
C LEU A 428 17.98 7.45 -0.57
N GLU A 429 16.98 7.28 -1.45
CA GLU A 429 17.24 7.16 -2.89
C GLU A 429 17.58 8.49 -3.55
N ALA A 430 17.13 9.62 -2.98
CA ALA A 430 17.32 10.95 -3.55
C ALA A 430 17.87 11.99 -2.57
N TYR A 431 18.09 11.62 -1.31
CA TYR A 431 18.55 12.51 -0.26
C TYR A 431 19.62 11.85 0.62
N SER A 432 20.61 12.63 1.03
CA SER A 432 21.62 12.21 1.99
C SER A 432 21.03 11.94 3.37
N GLU A 433 21.65 11.03 4.11
CA GLU A 433 21.24 10.73 5.49
C GLU A 433 21.31 11.97 6.39
N ASP A 434 22.33 12.82 6.18
CA ASP A 434 22.47 14.11 6.89
C ASP A 434 21.30 15.04 6.62
N PHE A 435 20.86 15.16 5.37
CA PHE A 435 19.70 15.98 5.02
C PHE A 435 18.41 15.41 5.61
N ILE A 436 18.20 14.09 5.57
CA ILE A 436 17.03 13.44 6.18
C ILE A 436 16.99 13.73 7.69
N ASN A 437 18.12 13.59 8.37
CA ASN A 437 18.26 13.89 9.79
C ASN A 437 17.99 15.39 10.08
N PHE A 438 18.50 16.28 9.23
CA PHE A 438 18.20 17.71 9.30
C PHE A 438 16.70 18.00 9.11
N TYR A 439 16.07 17.41 8.10
CA TYR A 439 14.63 17.56 7.84
C TYR A 439 13.79 17.10 9.04
N HIS A 440 14.14 15.97 9.68
CA HIS A 440 13.45 15.54 10.88
C HIS A 440 13.59 16.54 12.04
N LYS A 441 14.78 17.15 12.22
CA LYS A 441 14.97 18.23 13.20
C LYS A 441 14.11 19.45 12.87
N VAL A 442 14.04 19.88 11.60
CA VAL A 442 13.17 20.97 11.14
C VAL A 442 11.71 20.66 11.44
N LYS A 443 11.23 19.50 11.01
CA LYS A 443 9.85 19.04 11.23
C LYS A 443 9.52 19.07 12.72
N SER A 444 10.40 18.54 13.58
CA SER A 444 10.19 18.51 15.04
C SER A 444 10.32 19.86 15.76
N GLY A 445 10.60 20.96 15.03
CA GLY A 445 10.79 22.29 15.61
C GLY A 445 12.12 22.47 16.37
N ARG A 446 13.08 21.56 16.17
CA ARG A 446 14.41 21.62 16.80
C ARG A 446 15.40 22.52 16.05
N ILE A 447 15.08 22.91 14.82
CA ILE A 447 15.83 23.91 14.06
C ILE A 447 15.09 25.25 14.16
N PRO A 448 15.73 26.31 14.67
CA PRO A 448 15.14 27.66 14.71
C PRO A 448 14.78 28.17 13.30
N LEU A 449 13.66 28.90 13.19
CA LEU A 449 13.24 29.49 11.91
C LEU A 449 14.32 30.37 11.25
N PRO A 450 15.07 31.24 11.96
CA PRO A 450 16.10 32.06 11.31
C PRO A 450 17.19 31.24 10.62
N GLU A 451 17.60 30.11 11.21
CA GLU A 451 18.58 29.19 10.63
C GLU A 451 18.04 28.56 9.35
N LEU A 452 16.80 28.04 9.40
CA LEU A 452 16.13 27.43 8.26
C LEU A 452 15.96 28.42 7.09
N LEU A 453 15.53 29.64 7.40
CA LEU A 453 15.31 30.71 6.44
C LEU A 453 16.62 31.26 5.87
N GLY A 454 17.67 31.36 6.70
CA GLY A 454 19.00 31.75 6.24
C GLY A 454 19.59 30.77 5.23
N ARG A 455 19.38 29.46 5.45
CA ARG A 455 19.90 28.41 4.58
C ARG A 455 19.14 28.27 3.27
N TYR A 456 17.81 28.27 3.30
CA TYR A 456 16.98 27.92 2.13
C TYR A 456 16.14 29.07 1.57
N LYS A 457 16.14 30.26 2.20
CA LYS A 457 15.43 31.46 1.74
C LYS A 457 13.95 31.21 1.42
N LEU A 458 13.29 30.43 2.28
CA LEU A 458 11.92 29.96 2.05
C LEU A 458 10.94 31.13 1.97
N ARG A 459 10.01 31.04 1.03
CA ARG A 459 9.00 32.08 0.75
C ARG A 459 7.62 31.76 1.29
N PHE A 460 7.34 30.49 1.55
CA PHE A 460 6.08 29.99 2.12
C PHE A 460 6.30 28.61 2.74
N PHE A 461 5.38 28.20 3.61
CA PHE A 461 5.31 26.84 4.14
C PHE A 461 3.98 26.23 3.73
N LEU A 462 4.03 25.14 2.98
CA LEU A 462 2.90 24.37 2.49
C LEU A 462 2.89 23.01 3.22
N ILE A 463 2.10 22.89 4.28
CA ILE A 463 2.17 21.74 5.20
C ILE A 463 0.86 20.97 5.16
N ASN A 464 0.93 19.67 4.88
CA ASN A 464 -0.18 18.75 5.09
C ASN A 464 -0.14 18.21 6.52
N HIS A 465 -1.16 18.54 7.32
CA HIS A 465 -1.21 18.25 8.75
C HIS A 465 -1.87 16.90 9.08
N GLN A 466 -2.38 16.17 8.07
CA GLN A 466 -2.89 14.80 8.18
C GLN A 466 -1.79 13.75 8.00
N ILE A 467 -1.02 13.82 6.90
CA ILE A 467 -0.10 12.76 6.47
C ILE A 467 1.18 12.70 7.35
N ASP A 468 1.51 13.80 8.04
CA ASP A 468 2.75 13.94 8.82
C ASP A 468 2.54 14.48 10.25
N ALA A 469 1.35 14.24 10.82
CA ALA A 469 0.80 14.90 12.01
C ALA A 469 1.73 14.99 13.24
N GLY A 470 2.55 13.97 13.52
CA GLY A 470 3.37 13.92 14.74
C GLY A 470 4.42 15.03 14.83
N GLY A 471 5.18 15.26 13.76
CA GLY A 471 6.23 16.27 13.74
C GLY A 471 5.76 17.62 13.20
N ALA A 472 4.89 17.64 12.18
CA ALA A 472 4.39 18.89 11.58
C ALA A 472 3.73 19.83 12.62
N SER A 473 3.20 19.26 13.71
CA SER A 473 2.60 20.02 14.82
C SER A 473 3.55 21.04 15.46
N SER A 474 4.83 20.70 15.68
CA SER A 474 5.81 21.60 16.30
C SER A 474 6.18 22.76 15.38
N LEU A 475 6.44 22.47 14.10
CA LEU A 475 6.75 23.49 13.10
C LEU A 475 5.57 24.46 12.91
N VAL A 476 4.33 23.95 12.83
CA VAL A 476 3.13 24.78 12.72
C VAL A 476 2.98 25.72 13.91
N LYS A 477 3.17 25.22 15.15
CA LYS A 477 3.15 26.06 16.36
C LYS A 477 4.23 27.13 16.36
N MET A 478 5.44 26.77 15.91
CA MET A 478 6.55 27.73 15.80
C MET A 478 6.25 28.84 14.79
N LEU A 479 5.65 28.50 13.64
CA LEU A 479 5.23 29.46 12.62
C LEU A 479 4.10 30.37 13.08
N ASP A 480 3.10 29.83 13.81
CA ASP A 480 1.96 30.62 14.29
C ASP A 480 2.36 31.63 15.39
N LYS A 481 3.42 31.34 16.16
CA LYS A 481 3.99 32.24 17.17
C LYS A 481 4.96 33.28 16.62
N ASP A 482 5.48 33.08 15.40
CA ASP A 482 6.43 34.00 14.79
C ASP A 482 5.71 35.25 14.22
N LYS A 483 6.24 36.44 14.48
CA LYS A 483 5.61 37.70 14.04
C LYS A 483 5.73 37.94 12.53
N ASN A 484 6.72 37.32 11.87
CA ASN A 484 7.01 37.51 10.45
C ASN A 484 6.23 36.53 9.56
N TRP A 485 5.57 35.53 10.14
CA TRP A 485 4.77 34.54 9.42
C TRP A 485 3.31 34.64 9.85
N LYS A 486 2.41 34.41 8.90
CA LYS A 486 0.97 34.39 9.15
C LYS A 486 0.33 33.22 8.44
N LEU A 487 -0.63 32.59 9.12
CA LEU A 487 -1.50 31.60 8.51
C LEU A 487 -2.37 32.28 7.46
N ALA A 488 -2.27 31.85 6.21
CA ALA A 488 -3.02 32.40 5.08
C ALA A 488 -4.08 31.44 4.54
N TYR A 489 -3.88 30.12 4.73
CA TYR A 489 -4.84 29.09 4.32
C TYR A 489 -4.89 27.96 5.33
N VAL A 490 -6.09 27.40 5.54
CA VAL A 490 -6.30 26.17 6.30
C VAL A 490 -7.51 25.40 5.81
N ASP A 491 -7.37 24.10 5.62
CA ASP A 491 -8.47 23.17 5.37
C ASP A 491 -8.27 21.87 6.17
N ASN A 492 -9.09 20.85 5.90
CA ASN A 492 -9.03 19.59 6.63
C ASN A 492 -7.69 18.85 6.49
N ALA A 493 -6.86 19.18 5.51
CA ALA A 493 -5.59 18.50 5.20
C ALA A 493 -4.36 19.41 5.20
N TRP A 494 -4.50 20.70 4.88
CA TRP A 494 -3.42 21.64 4.59
C TRP A 494 -3.47 22.88 5.48
N VAL A 495 -2.28 23.39 5.79
CA VAL A 495 -2.07 24.75 6.30
C VAL A 495 -0.99 25.43 5.47
N VAL A 496 -1.20 26.72 5.18
CA VAL A 496 -0.21 27.54 4.47
C VAL A 496 0.17 28.74 5.30
N PHE A 497 1.48 28.91 5.51
CA PHE A 497 2.05 30.12 6.09
C PHE A 497 2.79 30.91 5.03
N VAL A 498 2.56 32.22 5.03
CA VAL A 498 3.24 33.20 4.17
C VAL A 498 3.85 34.31 5.01
N PRO A 499 4.81 35.09 4.48
CA PRO A 499 5.33 36.25 5.18
C PRO A 499 4.22 37.25 5.50
N ALA A 500 4.24 37.82 6.71
CA ALA A 500 3.22 38.73 7.21
C ALA A 500 2.94 39.92 6.27
N ARG A 501 3.96 40.38 5.55
CA ARG A 501 3.85 41.46 4.54
C ARG A 501 3.03 41.10 3.30
N LYS A 502 2.80 39.81 3.05
CA LYS A 502 2.07 39.29 1.88
C LYS A 502 0.68 38.72 2.26
N THR A 503 0.26 38.85 3.51
CA THR A 503 -0.93 38.15 4.01
C THR A 503 -2.20 38.95 3.73
N GLY A 504 -3.19 38.31 3.10
CA GLY A 504 -4.57 38.78 3.01
C GLY A 504 -5.45 38.27 4.16
N LYS A 505 -6.77 38.23 3.97
CA LYS A 505 -7.68 37.54 4.90
C LYS A 505 -7.37 36.05 4.90
N LEU A 506 -7.42 35.41 6.08
CA LEU A 506 -7.30 33.96 6.21
C LEU A 506 -8.39 33.27 5.39
N VAL A 507 -7.97 32.38 4.48
CA VAL A 507 -8.88 31.53 3.71
C VAL A 507 -9.06 30.22 4.48
N VAL A 508 -10.31 29.91 4.83
CA VAL A 508 -10.69 28.62 5.41
C VAL A 508 -11.35 27.80 4.32
N GLY A 509 -10.76 26.66 3.97
CA GLY A 509 -11.28 25.78 2.93
C GLY A 509 -12.65 25.20 3.31
N SER A 510 -13.57 25.21 2.35
CA SER A 510 -14.88 24.56 2.49
C SER A 510 -14.72 23.06 2.65
N LEU A 511 -15.59 22.44 3.47
CA LEU A 511 -15.64 20.99 3.65
C LEU A 511 -16.65 20.30 2.71
N ASP A 512 -17.17 21.00 1.68
CA ASP A 512 -18.11 20.46 0.69
C ASP A 512 -19.24 19.61 1.32
N GLU A 513 -19.92 20.17 2.32
CA GLU A 513 -20.98 19.47 3.06
C GLU A 513 -22.13 19.01 2.13
N GLU A 514 -22.33 19.67 1.00
CA GLU A 514 -23.36 19.37 -0.01
C GLU A 514 -23.05 18.16 -0.91
N GLN A 515 -21.77 17.79 -1.08
CA GLN A 515 -21.37 16.65 -1.93
C GLN A 515 -21.37 15.31 -1.17
N VAL A 516 -21.62 15.35 0.14
CA VAL A 516 -21.62 14.16 1.01
C VAL A 516 -23.04 13.64 1.10
N GLY A 517 -23.35 12.59 0.33
CA GLY A 517 -24.62 11.88 0.46
C GLY A 517 -24.83 11.30 1.87
N PRO A 518 -26.05 10.85 2.21
CA PRO A 518 -26.41 10.32 3.54
C PRO A 518 -25.46 9.23 4.09
N TRP A 519 -24.75 8.54 3.19
CA TRP A 519 -23.84 7.43 3.46
C TRP A 519 -22.45 7.83 3.98
N ASN A 520 -22.00 9.08 3.79
CA ASN A 520 -20.62 9.49 4.11
C ASN A 520 -20.50 10.43 5.32
N ARG A 521 -21.50 10.46 6.22
CA ARG A 521 -21.48 11.31 7.45
C ARG A 521 -20.22 11.15 8.31
N ARG A 522 -19.74 9.92 8.47
CA ARG A 522 -18.54 9.61 9.28
C ARG A 522 -17.25 10.16 8.66
N GLU A 523 -17.17 10.23 7.33
CA GLU A 523 -16.07 10.90 6.64
C GLU A 523 -16.10 12.41 6.90
N LEU A 524 -17.27 13.03 6.80
CA LEU A 524 -17.42 14.45 7.09
C LEU A 524 -17.09 14.75 8.57
N ALA A 525 -17.54 13.90 9.49
CA ALA A 525 -17.14 13.95 10.89
C ALA A 525 -15.61 13.91 11.05
N TRP A 526 -14.93 13.01 10.33
CA TRP A 526 -13.47 12.97 10.29
C TRP A 526 -12.83 14.29 9.81
N ARG A 527 -13.37 14.90 8.75
CA ARG A 527 -12.85 16.18 8.23
C ARG A 527 -13.01 17.33 9.24
N HIS A 528 -14.16 17.42 9.91
CA HIS A 528 -14.36 18.36 11.02
C HIS A 528 -13.42 18.07 12.20
N TYR A 529 -13.19 16.79 12.55
CA TYR A 529 -12.20 16.45 13.56
C TYR A 529 -10.77 16.90 13.18
N GLN A 530 -10.37 16.79 11.91
CA GLN A 530 -9.08 17.31 11.47
C GLN A 530 -9.01 18.83 11.61
N MET A 531 -10.08 19.55 11.26
CA MET A 531 -10.19 20.99 11.52
C MET A 531 -10.09 21.30 13.02
N CYS A 532 -10.80 20.56 13.86
CA CYS A 532 -10.70 20.69 15.32
C CYS A 532 -9.27 20.50 15.82
N SER A 533 -8.58 19.46 15.32
CA SER A 533 -7.20 19.15 15.73
C SER A 533 -6.23 20.27 15.33
N ILE A 534 -6.31 20.77 14.10
CA ILE A 534 -5.40 21.84 13.64
C ILE A 534 -5.71 23.17 14.35
N TRP A 535 -6.99 23.52 14.56
CA TRP A 535 -7.35 24.72 15.32
C TRP A 535 -6.89 24.67 16.77
N SER A 536 -7.00 23.50 17.41
CA SER A 536 -6.47 23.28 18.75
C SER A 536 -4.96 23.48 18.80
N ARG A 537 -4.22 23.00 17.79
CA ARG A 537 -2.76 23.18 17.71
C ARG A 537 -2.35 24.63 17.48
N LEU A 538 -3.16 25.40 16.76
CA LEU A 538 -3.00 26.84 16.53
C LEU A 538 -3.53 27.69 17.69
N GLU A 539 -3.86 27.07 18.84
CA GLU A 539 -4.35 27.75 20.05
C GLU A 539 -5.66 28.56 19.84
N ARG A 540 -6.40 28.27 18.76
CA ARG A 540 -7.69 28.91 18.40
C ARG A 540 -8.86 28.12 18.99
N LYS A 541 -9.01 28.17 20.31
CA LYS A 541 -9.94 27.33 21.09
C LYS A 541 -11.40 27.38 20.61
N LYS A 542 -11.93 28.56 20.29
CA LYS A 542 -13.34 28.72 19.86
C LYS A 542 -13.64 27.94 18.58
N SER A 543 -12.80 28.11 17.56
CA SER A 543 -12.92 27.38 16.29
C SER A 543 -12.72 25.87 16.48
N ALA A 544 -11.79 25.47 17.36
CA ALA A 544 -11.59 24.05 17.67
C ALA A 544 -12.83 23.41 18.31
N LEU A 545 -13.44 24.07 19.30
CA LEU A 545 -14.65 23.59 19.98
C LEU A 545 -15.83 23.44 19.00
N GLU A 546 -16.02 24.43 18.13
CA GLU A 546 -17.09 24.42 17.11
C GLU A 546 -16.93 23.21 16.17
N GLU A 547 -15.74 23.00 15.62
CA GLU A 547 -15.47 21.90 14.70
C GLU A 547 -15.55 20.52 15.37
N CYS A 548 -15.11 20.40 16.62
CA CYS A 548 -15.27 19.15 17.38
C CYS A 548 -16.75 18.81 17.66
N ARG A 549 -17.61 19.82 17.86
CA ARG A 549 -19.05 19.63 18.03
C ARG A 549 -19.71 19.19 16.73
N LYS A 550 -19.44 19.88 15.61
CA LYS A 550 -19.91 19.46 14.27
C LYS A 550 -19.52 18.02 13.95
N SER A 551 -18.29 17.63 14.30
CA SER A 551 -17.83 16.25 14.15
C SER A 551 -18.69 15.25 14.93
N LEU A 552 -19.07 15.55 16.17
CA LEU A 552 -19.88 14.66 17.01
C LEU A 552 -21.37 14.71 16.68
N ASP A 553 -21.87 15.82 16.13
CA ASP A 553 -23.24 15.92 15.62
C ASP A 553 -23.43 15.00 14.41
N LEU A 554 -22.38 14.83 13.60
CA LEU A 554 -22.36 13.92 12.45
C LEU A 554 -22.14 12.46 12.84
N ASP A 555 -21.25 12.18 13.80
CA ASP A 555 -20.96 10.86 14.34
C ASP A 555 -20.77 10.93 15.87
N PRO A 556 -21.83 10.68 16.65
CA PRO A 556 -21.78 10.76 18.11
C PRO A 556 -20.76 9.80 18.73
N ASP A 557 -20.48 8.66 18.09
CA ASP A 557 -19.59 7.61 18.60
C ASP A 557 -18.11 7.83 18.22
N PHE A 558 -17.80 8.97 17.60
CA PHE A 558 -16.46 9.27 17.17
C PHE A 558 -15.53 9.64 18.34
N ASN A 559 -14.95 8.61 18.96
CA ASN A 559 -14.19 8.68 20.20
C ASN A 559 -13.04 9.71 20.19
N ARG A 560 -12.35 9.91 19.06
CA ARG A 560 -11.24 10.87 18.96
C ARG A 560 -11.72 12.32 19.10
N ALA A 561 -12.82 12.66 18.44
CA ALA A 561 -13.44 13.98 18.57
C ALA A 561 -13.95 14.20 20.00
N ARG A 562 -14.57 13.17 20.60
CA ARG A 562 -15.04 13.20 21.99
C ARG A 562 -13.92 13.44 23.01
N GLN A 563 -12.79 12.75 22.86
CA GLN A 563 -11.62 12.93 23.72
C GLN A 563 -11.02 14.34 23.57
N GLN A 564 -10.87 14.82 22.33
CA GLN A 564 -10.35 16.15 22.06
C GLN A 564 -11.27 17.25 22.62
N LEU A 565 -12.59 17.11 22.45
CA LEU A 565 -13.58 18.05 22.99
C LEU A 565 -13.48 18.14 24.52
N LYS A 566 -13.43 17.00 25.22
CA LYS A 566 -13.25 16.97 26.67
C LYS A 566 -11.97 17.67 27.12
N SER A 567 -10.87 17.47 26.41
CA SER A 567 -9.60 18.16 26.70
C SER A 567 -9.75 19.68 26.57
N LEU A 568 -10.37 20.15 25.49
CA LEU A 568 -10.57 21.58 25.22
C LEU A 568 -11.52 22.25 26.25
N GLU A 569 -12.59 21.56 26.65
CA GLU A 569 -13.55 22.06 27.63
C GLU A 569 -12.95 22.12 29.05
N ASN A 570 -12.12 21.13 29.42
CA ASN A 570 -11.40 21.17 30.70
C ASN A 570 -10.40 22.32 30.76
N ASP A 571 -9.65 22.57 29.68
CA ASP A 571 -8.74 23.71 29.58
C ASP A 571 -9.48 25.05 29.65
N ALA A 572 -10.69 25.13 29.10
CA ALA A 572 -11.52 26.34 29.14
C ALA A 572 -12.05 26.64 30.55
N ARG A 573 -12.33 25.61 31.37
CA ARG A 573 -12.73 25.79 32.78
C ARG A 573 -11.59 26.26 33.68
N LEU A 574 -10.33 26.03 33.28
CA LEU A 574 -9.13 26.40 34.03
C LEU A 574 -8.54 27.76 33.62
N THR A 575 -9.06 28.41 32.57
CA THR A 575 -8.65 29.77 32.18
C THR A 575 -9.80 30.75 32.49
N PRO A 576 -9.67 31.70 33.44
CA PRO A 576 -10.71 32.68 33.68
C PRO A 576 -10.92 33.55 32.44
N PRO A 577 -12.13 34.08 32.21
CA PRO A 577 -12.40 34.97 31.08
C PRO A 577 -11.47 36.19 31.17
N VAL A 578 -10.71 36.43 30.11
CA VAL A 578 -9.92 37.66 29.89
C VAL A 578 -10.78 38.66 29.15
#